data_AF-A0AAV6V241-F1
#
_entry.id   AF-A0AAV6V241-F1
#
_cell.length_a   1.000
_cell.length_b   1.000
_cell.length_c   1.000
_cell.angle_alpha   90.00
_cell.angle_beta   90.00
_cell.angle_gamma   90.00
#
_symmetry.space_group_name_H-M   'P 1'
#
loop_
_entity.id
_entity.type
_entity.pdbx_description
1 polymer ?
#
loop_
_entity_poly.entity_id
_entity_poly.type
_entity_poly.pdbx_seq_one_letter_code
_entity_poly.pdbx_strand_id
1 'polypeptide(L)'
;MFTSCLSRNNEICALLSEKTLVDFMTNNFCSPLESAHNFGITTYQELLHLNTLREATEMYFIHGSTKSKVCKHIATLSKTFFEDYSWNNVISYLQSKTDNYLVFGATRTISVIMYNFPIHLFEQRLSFLIKNLLEAEELVLQNKLFELLISLLNWHDKITFNTSECLCEHLVECIVSSIEDIFSCICLTLSSYWTSLVDIFLETENPNLNFLLLWKILSEKNLNEQQSSVFLNEDLAVNFLSITSSLPPVALKLYVDIISQIFCSGLKSGSWKCSQPNVLEANLLFAISSNCLNLLPLCEVSSNICRITNKNQGLSQFKTSKINITSKKIIFVIFNYLCEFTNADSLCEVIDKLFEFISTQDDKGNCAYTHCELIDFFIDYDDLLFGVMFASLKIYCKLKDLSSQKFNSKEELFVKKLNPHKTFIKFLQQIGWDHNEILSFLLSEETCCLIYLLWYLKLLLAEWNQFVEAHEFLFTEKYEEELLSNCTLSNSTKRLEDRSGRKLVSYSSSSSSDEEPEQPSVVNKVTEIGDYLKKRALETLSILVNLNKGIRKLVDLKEFPYNVEPLVKLLKQCTDKCVLLT
;
A
#
# COMPACT_ATOMS: atom_id res chain seq x y z
N MET A 1 42.97 8.52 3.36
CA MET A 1 43.67 7.75 4.42
C MET A 1 43.04 7.96 5.80
N PHE A 2 42.58 9.16 6.17
CA PHE A 2 41.86 9.37 7.44
C PHE A 2 40.39 8.85 7.41
N THR A 3 39.70 9.01 6.28
CA THR A 3 38.34 8.48 6.04
C THR A 3 38.24 6.95 6.02
N SER A 4 39.35 6.22 5.85
CA SER A 4 39.37 4.75 5.90
C SER A 4 39.62 4.18 7.31
N CYS A 5 40.03 5.01 8.28
CA CYS A 5 40.24 4.57 9.67
C CYS A 5 38.95 4.61 10.50
N LEU A 6 38.04 5.55 10.22
CA LEU A 6 36.82 5.73 11.02
C LEU A 6 35.65 4.84 10.57
N SER A 7 35.62 4.41 9.30
CA SER A 7 34.55 3.52 8.80
C SER A 7 34.70 2.05 9.22
N ARG A 8 35.77 1.69 9.95
CA ARG A 8 36.09 0.29 10.27
C ARG A 8 36.08 -0.11 11.73
N ASN A 9 36.02 0.81 12.71
CA ASN A 9 36.04 0.44 14.12
C ASN A 9 35.12 1.29 14.98
N ASN A 10 33.98 0.73 15.38
CA ASN A 10 33.14 1.25 16.47
C ASN A 10 33.89 1.33 17.82
N GLU A 11 35.07 0.70 17.93
CA GLU A 11 35.89 0.69 19.15
C GLU A 11 36.74 1.95 19.35
N ILE A 12 37.02 2.75 18.31
CA ILE A 12 37.88 3.95 18.45
C ILE A 12 37.11 5.10 19.12
N CYS A 13 35.80 5.22 18.89
CA CYS A 13 34.97 6.22 19.58
C CYS A 13 34.82 5.95 21.08
N ALA A 14 35.01 4.69 21.53
CA ALA A 14 34.95 4.33 22.94
C ALA A 14 36.22 4.71 23.74
N LEU A 15 37.33 5.04 23.06
CA LEU A 15 38.65 5.28 23.67
C LEU A 15 39.05 6.76 23.78
N LEU A 16 38.29 7.69 23.17
CA LEU A 16 38.57 9.11 23.29
C LEU A 16 37.88 9.67 24.53
N SER A 17 38.67 10.05 25.54
CA SER A 17 38.12 10.71 26.74
C SER A 17 37.45 12.03 26.33
N GLU A 18 36.33 12.35 26.98
CA GLU A 18 35.48 13.55 26.76
C GLU A 18 36.30 14.85 26.57
N LYS A 19 37.37 15.00 27.35
CA LYS A 19 38.28 16.15 27.28
C LYS A 19 39.06 16.21 25.96
N THR A 20 39.52 15.07 25.45
CA THR A 20 40.26 14.98 24.18
C THR A 20 39.41 15.36 22.99
N LEU A 21 38.13 14.99 23.00
CA LEU A 21 37.21 15.29 21.91
C LEU A 21 36.84 16.78 21.90
N VAL A 22 36.55 17.35 23.07
CA VAL A 22 36.30 18.79 23.23
C VAL A 22 37.54 19.60 22.88
N ASP A 23 38.72 19.24 23.39
CA ASP A 23 39.97 19.94 23.09
C ASP A 23 40.36 19.79 21.61
N PHE A 24 40.05 18.66 20.96
CA PHE A 24 40.23 18.48 19.52
C PHE A 24 39.30 19.38 18.71
N MET A 25 38.02 19.46 19.09
CA MET A 25 37.01 20.34 18.48
C MET A 25 37.37 21.82 18.66
N THR A 26 37.76 22.23 19.86
CA THR A 26 38.07 23.64 20.18
C THR A 26 39.39 24.09 19.56
N ASN A 27 40.47 23.29 19.65
CA ASN A 27 41.79 23.73 19.21
C ASN A 27 41.99 23.67 17.69
N ASN A 28 41.41 22.68 17.01
CA ASN A 28 41.62 22.52 15.57
C ASN A 28 40.56 23.24 14.72
N PHE A 29 39.42 23.63 15.30
CA PHE A 29 38.29 24.12 14.50
C PHE A 29 37.68 25.46 14.96
N CYS A 30 37.75 25.84 16.24
CA CYS A 30 37.23 27.13 16.72
C CYS A 30 38.24 28.29 16.59
N SER A 31 39.53 28.03 16.83
CA SER A 31 40.58 29.06 16.67
C SER A 31 40.75 29.58 15.23
N PRO A 32 40.53 28.78 14.15
CA PRO A 32 40.62 29.28 12.77
C PRO A 32 39.42 30.13 12.35
N LEU A 33 38.22 29.94 12.94
CA LEU A 33 36.98 30.63 12.56
C LEU A 33 37.07 32.15 12.74
N GLU A 34 37.68 32.63 13.83
CA GLU A 34 37.88 34.07 14.06
C GLU A 34 38.94 34.67 13.11
N SER A 35 39.86 33.85 12.58
CA SER A 35 40.94 34.29 11.69
C SER A 35 40.63 34.14 10.18
N ALA A 36 39.62 33.34 9.83
CA ALA A 36 39.24 33.04 8.44
C ALA A 36 38.45 34.16 7.75
N HIS A 37 37.96 35.16 8.51
CA HIS A 37 37.22 36.31 7.97
C HIS A 37 38.02 37.17 6.95
N ASN A 38 39.35 37.04 6.90
CA ASN A 38 40.22 37.87 6.04
C ASN A 38 40.85 37.15 4.85
N PHE A 39 40.63 35.85 4.68
CA PHE A 39 41.16 35.11 3.54
C PHE A 39 40.00 34.51 2.77
N GLY A 40 39.83 34.91 1.52
CA GLY A 40 38.81 34.36 0.61
C GLY A 40 38.74 32.85 0.76
N ILE A 41 37.70 32.39 1.43
CA ILE A 41 37.57 31.01 1.89
C ILE A 41 37.36 30.15 0.66
N THR A 42 38.15 29.10 0.52
CA THR A 42 37.99 28.14 -0.57
C THR A 42 36.88 27.16 -0.20
N THR A 43 36.07 26.74 -1.18
CA THR A 43 34.92 25.81 -1.02
C THR A 43 35.24 24.50 -0.27
N TYR A 44 36.52 24.15 -0.09
CA TYR A 44 36.97 22.98 0.66
C TYR A 44 36.93 23.19 2.18
N GLN A 45 37.29 24.39 2.67
CA GLN A 45 37.25 24.71 4.10
C GLN A 45 35.80 24.78 4.60
N GLU A 46 34.89 25.31 3.79
CA GLU A 46 33.45 25.36 4.06
C GLU A 46 32.85 23.95 4.19
N LEU A 47 33.24 23.02 3.31
CA LEU A 47 32.79 21.63 3.38
C LEU A 47 33.39 20.89 4.59
N LEU A 48 34.64 21.18 4.94
CA LEU A 48 35.23 20.61 6.15
C LEU A 48 34.45 21.08 7.38
N HIS A 49 34.14 22.37 7.48
CA HIS A 49 33.31 22.91 8.56
C HIS A 49 31.91 22.29 8.59
N LEU A 50 31.26 22.12 7.43
CA LEU A 50 29.95 21.45 7.32
C LEU A 50 30.01 19.98 7.74
N ASN A 51 31.01 19.22 7.29
CA ASN A 51 31.15 17.81 7.69
C ASN A 51 31.49 17.67 9.18
N THR A 52 32.34 18.54 9.73
CA THR A 52 32.66 18.57 11.16
C THR A 52 31.42 18.92 11.98
N LEU A 53 30.60 19.88 11.54
CA LEU A 53 29.34 20.20 12.19
C LEU A 53 28.37 19.02 12.15
N ARG A 54 28.29 18.30 11.01
CA ARG A 54 27.49 17.08 10.89
C ARG A 54 27.96 16.02 11.88
N GLU A 55 29.23 15.67 11.86
CA GLU A 55 29.79 14.63 12.74
C GLU A 55 29.60 15.00 14.21
N ALA A 56 29.83 16.27 14.58
CA ALA A 56 29.59 16.75 15.93
C ALA A 56 28.12 16.62 16.35
N THR A 57 27.20 16.92 15.45
CA THR A 57 25.77 16.86 15.74
C THR A 57 25.26 15.42 15.76
N GLU A 58 25.68 14.57 14.82
CA GLU A 58 25.38 13.13 14.82
C GLU A 58 25.93 12.46 16.09
N MET A 59 27.19 12.75 16.47
CA MET A 59 27.78 12.24 17.70
C MET A 59 27.05 12.73 18.96
N TYR A 60 26.60 13.98 18.97
CA TYR A 60 25.79 14.51 20.07
C TYR A 60 24.46 13.76 20.20
N PHE A 61 23.77 13.49 19.09
CA PHE A 61 22.51 12.74 19.09
C PHE A 61 22.69 11.26 19.47
N ILE A 62 23.82 10.64 19.11
CA ILE A 62 24.10 9.22 19.41
C ILE A 62 24.60 9.03 20.86
N HIS A 63 25.45 9.93 21.35
CA HIS A 63 26.11 9.78 22.65
C HIS A 63 25.58 10.76 23.68
N GLY A 64 24.26 10.71 23.87
CA GLY A 64 23.51 11.65 24.68
C GLY A 64 24.08 11.97 26.06
N SER A 65 25.09 11.29 26.62
CA SER A 65 25.73 11.61 27.91
C SER A 65 26.67 12.82 27.95
N THR A 66 27.19 13.36 26.84
CA THR A 66 28.12 14.53 26.84
C THR A 66 27.40 15.87 26.57
N LYS A 67 26.54 16.27 27.52
CA LYS A 67 25.35 17.11 27.26
C LYS A 67 25.47 18.64 27.19
N SER A 68 26.49 19.32 27.72
CA SER A 68 26.41 20.80 27.85
C SER A 68 27.39 21.62 27.00
N LYS A 69 28.62 21.13 26.80
CA LYS A 69 29.65 21.88 26.05
C LYS A 69 29.50 21.73 24.54
N VAL A 70 29.14 20.53 24.09
CA VAL A 70 28.91 20.23 22.67
C VAL A 70 27.69 20.98 22.16
N CYS A 71 26.60 21.05 22.94
CA CYS A 71 25.42 21.85 22.60
C CYS A 71 25.72 23.33 22.42
N LYS A 72 26.48 23.93 23.35
CA LYS A 72 26.85 25.35 23.24
C LYS A 72 27.69 25.59 21.99
N HIS A 73 28.63 24.71 21.68
CA HIS A 73 29.45 24.85 20.47
C HIS A 73 28.66 24.64 19.19
N ILE A 74 27.79 23.63 19.13
CA ILE A 74 26.87 23.42 17.99
C ILE A 74 25.97 24.63 17.83
N ALA A 75 25.36 25.13 18.90
CA ALA A 75 24.50 26.32 18.85
C ALA A 75 25.26 27.58 18.41
N THR A 76 26.50 27.78 18.88
CA THR A 76 27.35 28.90 18.44
C THR A 76 27.75 28.77 16.98
N LEU A 77 28.23 27.59 16.55
CA LEU A 77 28.60 27.31 15.16
C LEU A 77 27.41 27.44 14.22
N SER A 78 26.25 26.92 14.63
CA SER A 78 24.99 27.13 13.97
C SER A 78 24.72 28.62 13.83
N LYS A 79 24.70 29.38 14.93
CA LYS A 79 24.43 30.82 14.91
C LYS A 79 25.37 31.59 13.97
N THR A 80 26.68 31.37 14.02
CA THR A 80 27.64 32.04 13.11
C THR A 80 27.47 31.58 11.67
N PHE A 81 27.21 30.30 11.43
CA PHE A 81 26.87 29.81 10.09
C PHE A 81 25.54 30.42 9.57
N PHE A 82 24.66 30.93 10.44
CA PHE A 82 23.33 31.39 10.06
C PHE A 82 23.16 32.89 9.92
N GLU A 83 23.92 33.68 10.68
CA GLU A 83 23.90 35.14 10.57
C GLU A 83 24.70 35.61 9.34
N ASP A 84 25.76 34.88 8.96
CA ASP A 84 26.72 35.34 7.94
C ASP A 84 26.60 34.67 6.56
N TYR A 85 26.00 33.47 6.45
CA TYR A 85 25.90 32.76 5.16
C TYR A 85 24.56 32.99 4.45
N SER A 86 24.65 33.44 3.20
CA SER A 86 23.49 33.47 2.32
C SER A 86 23.14 32.04 1.89
N TRP A 87 21.85 31.67 1.97
CA TRP A 87 21.37 30.39 1.42
C TRP A 87 21.59 30.28 -0.09
N ASN A 88 21.79 31.42 -0.77
CA ASN A 88 22.26 31.44 -2.16
C ASN A 88 23.61 30.71 -2.30
N ASN A 89 24.53 30.85 -1.35
CA ASN A 89 25.80 30.12 -1.37
C ASN A 89 25.60 28.61 -1.24
N VAL A 90 24.61 28.18 -0.44
CA VAL A 90 24.24 26.77 -0.33
C VAL A 90 23.70 26.23 -1.66
N ILE A 91 22.81 26.98 -2.32
CA ILE A 91 22.30 26.63 -3.65
C ILE A 91 23.42 26.60 -4.69
N SER A 92 24.24 27.65 -4.77
CA SER A 92 25.40 27.71 -5.67
C SER A 92 26.40 26.59 -5.40
N TYR A 93 26.57 26.20 -4.14
CA TYR A 93 27.38 25.05 -3.77
C TYR A 93 26.78 23.75 -4.33
N LEU A 94 25.50 23.48 -4.05
CA LEU A 94 24.81 22.29 -4.56
C LEU A 94 24.80 22.24 -6.09
N GLN A 95 24.65 23.37 -6.77
CA GLN A 95 24.76 23.50 -8.23
C GLN A 95 26.18 23.16 -8.72
N SER A 96 27.20 23.82 -8.16
CA SER A 96 28.59 23.76 -8.67
C SER A 96 29.27 22.39 -8.54
N LYS A 97 28.77 21.51 -7.67
CA LYS A 97 29.44 20.23 -7.38
C LYS A 97 28.85 19.08 -8.16
N THR A 98 29.71 18.36 -8.88
CA THR A 98 29.38 17.14 -9.61
C THR A 98 29.57 15.87 -8.77
N ASP A 99 30.30 15.95 -7.65
CA ASP A 99 30.56 14.80 -6.78
C ASP A 99 29.36 14.50 -5.88
N ASN A 100 28.67 13.39 -6.17
CA ASN A 100 27.50 12.92 -5.42
C ASN A 100 27.79 12.67 -3.93
N TYR A 101 29.02 12.29 -3.54
CA TYR A 101 29.35 12.08 -2.13
C TYR A 101 29.42 13.39 -1.36
N LEU A 102 29.99 14.43 -1.97
CA LEU A 102 30.06 15.76 -1.36
C LEU A 102 28.68 16.38 -1.23
N VAL A 103 27.87 16.24 -2.28
CA VAL A 103 26.47 16.67 -2.28
C VAL A 103 25.67 15.93 -1.21
N PHE A 104 25.75 14.60 -1.15
CA PHE A 104 25.09 13.81 -0.10
C PHE A 104 25.53 14.25 1.31
N GLY A 105 26.84 14.44 1.51
CA GLY A 105 27.38 14.92 2.77
C GLY A 105 26.82 16.28 3.17
N ALA A 106 26.82 17.25 2.24
CA ALA A 106 26.28 18.59 2.44
C ALA A 106 24.77 18.55 2.71
N THR A 107 24.00 17.78 1.93
CA THR A 107 22.56 17.60 2.10
C THR A 107 22.22 17.08 3.50
N ARG A 108 22.97 16.08 3.98
CA ARG A 108 22.81 15.56 5.34
C ARG A 108 23.13 16.62 6.37
N THR A 109 24.27 17.30 6.24
CA THR A 109 24.64 18.39 7.14
C THR A 109 23.56 19.46 7.20
N ILE A 110 23.10 19.96 6.06
CA ILE A 110 22.08 21.02 5.98
C ILE A 110 20.78 20.54 6.64
N SER A 111 20.41 19.27 6.46
CA SER A 111 19.23 18.71 7.13
C SER A 111 19.36 18.79 8.65
N VAL A 112 20.49 18.33 9.20
CA VAL A 112 20.76 18.36 10.64
C VAL A 112 20.73 19.78 11.19
N ILE A 113 21.40 20.67 10.48
CA ILE A 113 21.46 22.10 10.74
C ILE A 113 20.06 22.69 10.80
N MET A 114 19.19 22.33 9.85
CA MET A 114 17.85 22.87 9.77
C MET A 114 17.01 22.53 11.00
N TYR A 115 17.11 21.31 11.53
CA TYR A 115 16.41 20.90 12.75
C TYR A 115 16.78 21.69 14.01
N ASN A 116 17.89 22.44 13.99
CA ASN A 116 18.31 23.30 15.10
C ASN A 116 17.80 24.75 14.98
N PHE A 117 17.04 25.10 13.94
CA PHE A 117 16.48 26.44 13.80
C PHE A 117 15.23 26.65 14.66
N PRO A 118 14.99 27.88 15.15
CA PRO A 118 13.65 28.33 15.51
C PRO A 118 12.66 28.12 14.35
N ILE A 119 11.42 27.68 14.62
CA ILE A 119 10.40 27.35 13.60
C ILE A 119 10.26 28.45 12.54
N HIS A 120 10.18 29.72 12.95
CA HIS A 120 9.98 30.82 11.99
C HIS A 120 11.14 30.97 11.00
N LEU A 121 12.38 30.70 11.42
CA LEU A 121 13.52 30.67 10.51
C LEU A 121 13.50 29.40 9.67
N PHE A 122 13.16 28.26 10.28
CA PHE A 122 13.00 26.99 9.57
C PHE A 122 12.02 27.11 8.40
N GLU A 123 10.82 27.68 8.63
CA GLU A 123 9.79 27.91 7.64
C GLU A 123 10.28 28.80 6.49
N GLN A 124 10.94 29.92 6.83
CA GLN A 124 11.51 30.83 5.82
C GLN A 124 12.56 30.14 4.96
N ARG A 125 13.43 29.32 5.55
CA ARG A 125 14.48 28.60 4.82
C ARG A 125 13.91 27.46 3.99
N LEU A 126 12.92 26.73 4.51
CA LEU A 126 12.23 25.70 3.77
C LEU A 126 11.49 26.29 2.55
N SER A 127 10.79 27.41 2.75
CA SER A 127 10.15 28.15 1.65
C SER A 127 11.16 28.62 0.61
N PHE A 128 12.34 29.09 1.04
CA PHE A 128 13.43 29.46 0.13
C PHE A 128 13.92 28.26 -0.68
N LEU A 129 14.12 27.09 -0.05
CA LEU A 129 14.54 25.87 -0.75
C LEU A 129 13.51 25.41 -1.77
N ILE A 130 12.22 25.44 -1.43
CA ILE A 130 11.14 25.03 -2.32
C ILE A 130 11.02 26.01 -3.50
N LYS A 131 11.14 27.32 -3.29
CA LYS A 131 11.15 28.29 -4.39
C LYS A 131 12.31 28.06 -5.35
N ASN A 132 13.52 27.85 -4.83
CA ASN A 132 14.67 27.53 -5.68
C ASN A 132 14.50 26.20 -6.42
N LEU A 133 13.80 25.23 -5.83
CA LEU A 133 13.45 23.98 -6.50
C LEU A 133 12.47 24.22 -7.66
N LEU A 134 11.45 25.08 -7.45
CA LEU A 134 10.48 25.44 -8.49
C LEU A 134 11.11 26.25 -9.64
N GLU A 135 12.09 27.10 -9.32
CA GLU A 135 12.79 27.98 -10.27
C GLU A 135 14.00 27.31 -10.95
N ALA A 136 14.40 26.11 -10.50
CA ALA A 136 15.58 25.42 -11.03
C ALA A 136 15.35 24.90 -12.46
N GLU A 137 16.08 25.46 -13.43
CA GLU A 137 16.08 24.98 -14.82
C GLU A 137 16.82 23.63 -14.98
N GLU A 138 17.83 23.39 -14.16
CA GLU A 138 18.65 22.17 -14.23
C GLU A 138 18.06 21.03 -13.40
N LEU A 139 17.73 19.90 -14.05
CA LEU A 139 17.24 18.67 -13.40
C LEU A 139 18.20 18.16 -12.30
N VAL A 140 19.51 18.36 -12.46
CA VAL A 140 20.51 17.97 -11.46
C VAL A 140 20.31 18.73 -10.16
N LEU A 141 20.04 20.04 -10.22
CA LEU A 141 19.79 20.82 -9.02
C LEU A 141 18.46 20.44 -8.38
N GLN A 142 17.40 20.25 -9.19
CA GLN A 142 16.10 19.80 -8.69
C GLN A 142 16.24 18.49 -7.91
N ASN A 143 16.96 17.50 -8.45
CA ASN A 143 17.21 16.22 -7.78
C ASN A 143 17.87 16.40 -6.41
N LYS A 144 18.89 17.27 -6.32
CA LYS A 144 19.61 17.53 -5.07
C LYS A 144 18.74 18.24 -4.02
N LEU A 145 17.88 19.16 -4.47
CA LEU A 145 16.94 19.85 -3.59
C LEU A 145 15.84 18.91 -3.09
N PHE A 146 15.33 18.01 -3.93
CA PHE A 146 14.44 16.94 -3.47
C PHE A 146 15.12 16.01 -2.47
N GLU A 147 16.37 15.60 -2.68
CA GLU A 147 17.13 14.79 -1.71
C GLU A 147 17.25 15.50 -0.35
N LEU A 148 17.40 16.82 -0.36
CA LEU A 148 17.40 17.63 0.86
C LEU A 148 16.05 17.60 1.57
N LEU A 149 14.95 17.81 0.85
CA LEU A 149 13.59 17.72 1.41
C LEU A 149 13.30 16.31 1.99
N ILE A 150 13.71 15.27 1.28
CA ILE A 150 13.59 13.87 1.73
C ILE A 150 14.42 13.62 2.99
N SER A 151 15.64 14.16 3.04
CA SER A 151 16.51 14.03 4.20
C SER A 151 15.96 14.77 5.42
N LEU A 152 15.31 15.92 5.21
CA LEU A 152 14.58 16.62 6.27
C LEU A 152 13.46 15.75 6.81
N LEU A 153 12.54 15.24 5.98
CA LEU A 153 11.43 14.42 6.47
C LEU A 153 11.87 13.13 7.18
N ASN A 154 12.92 12.46 6.70
CA ASN A 154 13.45 11.25 7.33
C ASN A 154 14.17 11.52 8.66
N TRP A 155 14.60 12.75 8.92
CA TRP A 155 15.28 13.09 10.16
C TRP A 155 14.33 13.01 11.37
N HIS A 156 13.04 13.27 11.17
CA HIS A 156 12.00 13.03 12.18
C HIS A 156 12.11 11.63 12.80
N ASP A 157 12.18 10.59 11.98
CA ASP A 157 12.18 9.18 12.45
C ASP A 157 13.47 8.79 13.17
N LYS A 158 14.58 9.40 12.77
CA LYS A 158 15.87 9.19 13.44
C LYS A 158 15.91 9.84 14.81
N ILE A 159 15.26 10.99 14.99
CA ILE A 159 15.24 11.69 16.27
C ILE A 159 14.24 11.05 17.23
N THR A 160 13.02 10.69 16.79
CA THR A 160 12.01 10.06 17.65
C THR A 160 12.48 8.73 18.26
N PHE A 161 13.35 8.00 17.56
CA PHE A 161 13.98 6.79 18.09
C PHE A 161 14.96 7.06 19.26
N ASN A 162 15.59 8.24 19.29
CA ASN A 162 16.63 8.59 20.27
C ASN A 162 16.14 9.49 21.43
N THR A 163 14.96 10.10 21.33
CA THR A 163 14.45 11.04 22.36
C THR A 163 13.83 10.38 23.59
N SER A 164 13.55 9.07 23.55
CA SER A 164 13.05 8.33 24.72
C SER A 164 14.03 8.29 25.92
N GLU A 165 15.29 8.76 25.74
CA GLU A 165 16.32 8.77 26.79
C GLU A 165 17.02 10.14 27.04
N CYS A 166 16.58 11.24 26.41
CA CYS A 166 17.35 12.50 26.44
C CYS A 166 16.97 13.49 27.56
N LEU A 167 17.63 13.38 28.73
CA LEU A 167 17.50 14.29 29.90
C LEU A 167 18.35 15.60 29.83
N CYS A 168 18.37 16.38 28.74
CA CYS A 168 19.12 17.67 28.73
C CYS A 168 18.18 18.89 28.80
N GLU A 169 18.00 19.48 29.98
CA GLU A 169 17.13 20.67 30.18
C GLU A 169 17.56 21.88 29.34
N HIS A 170 18.86 22.07 29.06
CA HIS A 170 19.34 23.20 28.26
C HIS A 170 19.13 23.07 26.75
N LEU A 171 18.94 21.86 26.22
CA LEU A 171 18.62 21.70 24.80
C LEU A 171 17.12 21.88 24.54
N VAL A 172 16.27 21.59 25.54
CA VAL A 172 14.82 21.88 25.48
C VAL A 172 14.57 23.40 25.38
N GLU A 173 15.46 24.22 25.94
CA GLU A 173 15.41 25.68 25.78
C GLU A 173 15.98 26.17 24.43
N CYS A 174 16.85 25.40 23.75
CA CYS A 174 17.45 25.78 22.46
C CYS A 174 16.69 25.23 21.24
N ILE A 175 16.11 24.03 21.34
CA ILE A 175 15.14 23.51 20.38
C ILE A 175 13.78 23.96 20.87
N VAL A 176 13.45 25.22 20.58
CA VAL A 176 12.24 25.93 21.06
C VAL A 176 10.93 25.27 20.58
N SER A 177 11.02 24.29 19.68
CA SER A 177 9.90 23.67 19.00
C SER A 177 9.93 22.16 19.12
N SER A 178 8.78 21.55 19.41
CA SER A 178 8.69 20.10 19.39
C SER A 178 8.99 19.57 17.98
N ILE A 179 9.50 18.33 17.90
CA ILE A 179 9.74 17.66 16.60
C ILE A 179 8.45 17.59 15.78
N GLU A 180 7.30 17.45 16.45
CA GLU A 180 5.97 17.50 15.86
C GLU A 180 5.67 18.87 15.25
N ASP A 181 6.08 19.97 15.90
CA ASP A 181 5.92 21.33 15.34
C ASP A 181 6.77 21.52 14.07
N ILE A 182 7.99 20.99 14.06
CA ILE A 182 8.87 21.05 12.87
C ILE A 182 8.26 20.24 11.73
N PHE A 183 7.81 19.00 12.01
CA PHE A 183 7.15 18.17 10.99
C PHE A 183 5.87 18.83 10.46
N SER A 184 5.03 19.35 11.35
CA SER A 184 3.83 20.11 10.98
C SER A 184 4.17 21.32 10.12
N CYS A 185 5.23 22.07 10.47
CA CYS A 185 5.75 23.16 9.66
C CYS A 185 6.19 22.70 8.27
N ILE A 186 6.93 21.58 8.17
CA ILE A 186 7.35 21.02 6.87
C ILE A 186 6.12 20.72 6.01
N CYS A 187 5.15 20.01 6.57
CA CYS A 187 3.93 19.64 5.87
C CYS A 187 3.13 20.88 5.45
N LEU A 188 2.95 21.87 6.31
CA LEU A 188 2.22 23.10 5.97
C LEU A 188 2.91 23.86 4.83
N THR A 189 4.22 24.04 4.90
CA THR A 189 4.97 24.72 3.84
C THR A 189 4.89 23.92 2.53
N LEU A 190 5.12 22.61 2.57
CA LEU A 190 5.01 21.76 1.37
C LEU A 190 3.60 21.77 0.78
N SER A 191 2.55 21.75 1.60
CA SER A 191 1.16 21.84 1.13
C SER A 191 0.91 23.11 0.33
N SER A 192 1.51 24.24 0.72
CA SER A 192 1.35 25.52 0.01
C SER A 192 1.98 25.55 -1.38
N TYR A 193 2.95 24.66 -1.65
CA TYR A 193 3.66 24.56 -2.92
C TYR A 193 3.37 23.27 -3.68
N TRP A 194 2.51 22.39 -3.14
CA TRP A 194 2.36 21.02 -3.63
C TRP A 194 1.90 20.97 -5.08
N THR A 195 0.88 21.75 -5.45
CA THR A 195 0.36 21.81 -6.83
C THR A 195 1.47 22.16 -7.82
N SER A 196 2.28 23.19 -7.53
CA SER A 196 3.39 23.59 -8.40
C SER A 196 4.49 22.52 -8.50
N LEU A 197 4.76 21.78 -7.42
CA LEU A 197 5.70 20.65 -7.45
C LEU A 197 5.18 19.50 -8.33
N VAL A 198 3.87 19.26 -8.30
CA VAL A 198 3.23 18.26 -9.15
C VAL A 198 3.24 18.70 -10.61
N ASP A 199 2.99 19.99 -10.90
CA ASP A 199 3.05 20.51 -12.27
C ASP A 199 4.44 20.27 -12.88
N ILE A 200 5.52 20.53 -12.14
CA ILE A 200 6.89 20.21 -12.57
C ILE A 200 7.04 18.72 -12.86
N PHE A 201 6.51 17.84 -11.99
CA PHE A 201 6.56 16.40 -12.20
C PHE A 201 5.83 15.98 -13.49
N LEU A 202 4.67 16.58 -13.77
CA LEU A 202 3.84 16.28 -14.94
C LEU A 202 4.44 16.83 -16.25
N GLU A 203 5.15 17.96 -16.21
CA GLU A 203 5.77 18.57 -17.39
C GLU A 203 7.05 17.84 -17.84
N THR A 204 7.72 17.12 -16.94
CA THR A 204 8.98 16.43 -17.28
C THR A 204 8.75 15.14 -18.06
N GLU A 205 9.41 14.98 -19.21
CA GLU A 205 9.43 13.70 -19.96
C GLU A 205 10.02 12.55 -19.12
N ASN A 206 10.90 12.87 -18.18
CA ASN A 206 11.46 11.92 -17.22
C ASN A 206 10.99 12.27 -15.80
N PRO A 207 10.11 11.45 -15.19
CA PRO A 207 9.61 11.67 -13.83
C PRO A 207 10.77 11.81 -12.84
N ASN A 208 10.73 12.85 -12.02
CA ASN A 208 11.72 12.99 -10.95
C ASN A 208 11.49 11.90 -9.88
N LEU A 209 12.37 10.89 -9.82
CA LEU A 209 12.28 9.80 -8.83
C LEU A 209 12.30 10.32 -7.38
N ASN A 210 13.00 11.43 -7.13
CA ASN A 210 13.08 12.01 -5.79
C ASN A 210 11.76 12.69 -5.41
N PHE A 211 11.02 13.26 -6.36
CA PHE A 211 9.65 13.73 -6.09
C PHE A 211 8.74 12.56 -5.67
N LEU A 212 8.79 11.43 -6.37
CA LEU A 212 8.02 10.24 -5.98
C LEU A 212 8.43 9.70 -4.62
N LEU A 213 9.73 9.68 -4.31
CA LEU A 213 10.20 9.27 -2.99
C LEU A 213 9.73 10.23 -1.89
N LEU A 214 9.76 11.53 -2.15
CA LEU A 214 9.21 12.56 -1.26
C LEU A 214 7.73 12.32 -0.99
N TRP A 215 6.95 12.11 -2.05
CA TRP A 215 5.51 11.86 -1.95
C TRP A 215 5.20 10.55 -1.21
N LYS A 216 5.96 9.48 -1.48
CA LYS A 216 5.85 8.22 -0.74
C LYS A 216 6.05 8.43 0.75
N ILE A 217 7.11 9.12 1.16
CA ILE A 217 7.38 9.41 2.57
C ILE A 217 6.21 10.18 3.19
N LEU A 218 5.70 11.22 2.52
CA LEU A 218 4.56 11.99 3.01
C LEU A 218 3.30 11.12 3.16
N SER A 219 3.04 10.21 2.21
CA SER A 219 1.86 9.33 2.24
C SER A 219 1.88 8.26 3.34
N GLU A 220 3.08 7.92 3.84
CA GLU A 220 3.28 6.97 4.93
C GLU A 220 3.21 7.63 6.32
N LYS A 221 3.11 8.97 6.39
CA LYS A 221 3.01 9.70 7.66
C LYS A 221 1.56 9.94 8.08
N ASN A 222 1.37 10.08 9.38
CA ASN A 222 0.10 10.49 9.97
C ASN A 222 -0.12 11.99 9.72
N LEU A 223 -0.67 12.31 8.55
CA LEU A 223 -1.05 13.65 8.15
C LEU A 223 -2.39 14.03 8.79
N ASN A 224 -2.57 15.31 9.12
CA ASN A 224 -3.89 15.80 9.50
C ASN A 224 -4.85 15.86 8.29
N GLU A 225 -6.14 16.09 8.51
CA GLU A 225 -7.16 16.08 7.45
C GLU A 225 -6.86 17.11 6.34
N GLN A 226 -6.42 18.31 6.71
CA GLN A 226 -6.06 19.37 5.76
C GLN A 226 -4.87 18.97 4.90
N GLN A 227 -3.79 18.48 5.51
CA GLN A 227 -2.59 18.01 4.81
C GLN A 227 -2.89 16.81 3.90
N SER A 228 -3.69 15.86 4.40
CA SER A 228 -4.13 14.70 3.64
C SER A 228 -4.89 15.13 2.38
N SER A 229 -5.78 16.12 2.46
CA SER A 229 -6.52 16.60 1.29
C SER A 229 -5.62 17.19 0.19
N VAL A 230 -4.45 17.74 0.55
CA VAL A 230 -3.49 18.32 -0.40
C VAL A 230 -2.57 17.26 -0.98
N PHE A 231 -1.91 16.47 -0.12
CA PHE A 231 -0.91 15.49 -0.55
C PHE A 231 -1.53 14.23 -1.16
N LEU A 232 -2.75 13.89 -0.77
CA LEU A 232 -3.49 12.75 -1.30
C LEU A 232 -4.57 13.22 -2.29
N ASN A 233 -4.35 14.37 -2.94
CA ASN A 233 -5.29 14.94 -3.90
C ASN A 233 -5.63 13.94 -5.00
N GLU A 234 -6.94 13.73 -5.15
CA GLU A 234 -7.58 12.70 -5.93
C GLU A 234 -7.44 12.94 -7.43
N ASP A 235 -7.31 14.20 -7.85
CA ASP A 235 -7.08 14.58 -9.25
C ASP A 235 -5.70 14.13 -9.73
N LEU A 236 -4.72 14.05 -8.82
CA LEU A 236 -3.39 13.55 -9.14
C LEU A 236 -3.41 12.05 -9.44
N ALA A 237 -4.30 11.31 -8.78
CA ALA A 237 -4.49 9.89 -9.03
C ALA A 237 -5.05 9.64 -10.44
N VAL A 238 -5.91 10.52 -10.96
CA VAL A 238 -6.49 10.40 -12.31
C VAL A 238 -5.42 10.39 -13.41
N ASN A 239 -4.27 11.04 -13.17
CA ASN A 239 -3.13 11.04 -14.09
C ASN A 239 -2.33 9.72 -14.08
N PHE A 240 -2.64 8.76 -13.20
CA PHE A 240 -1.96 7.46 -13.16
C PHE A 240 -1.85 6.81 -14.54
N LEU A 241 -2.94 6.81 -15.30
CA LEU A 241 -3.05 6.03 -16.53
C LEU A 241 -2.34 6.69 -17.71
N SER A 242 -2.30 8.03 -17.76
CA SER A 242 -1.52 8.74 -18.77
C SER A 242 -0.01 8.57 -18.53
N ILE A 243 0.41 8.54 -17.26
CA ILE A 243 1.83 8.51 -16.89
C ILE A 243 2.38 7.06 -16.96
N THR A 244 1.61 6.03 -16.57
CA THR A 244 2.10 4.63 -16.49
C THR A 244 2.76 4.08 -17.75
N SER A 245 2.36 4.53 -18.94
CA SER A 245 2.90 4.04 -20.22
C SER A 245 4.33 4.49 -20.52
N SER A 246 4.79 5.59 -19.92
CA SER A 246 6.12 6.18 -20.17
C SER A 246 7.10 6.03 -18.99
N LEU A 247 6.64 5.59 -17.81
CA LEU A 247 7.47 5.52 -16.61
C LEU A 247 8.49 4.37 -16.64
N PRO A 248 9.72 4.60 -16.16
CA PRO A 248 10.62 3.52 -15.77
C PRO A 248 9.98 2.61 -14.70
N PRO A 249 10.27 1.30 -14.66
CA PRO A 249 9.64 0.36 -13.72
C PRO A 249 9.75 0.76 -12.23
N VAL A 250 10.87 1.39 -11.85
CA VAL A 250 11.08 1.87 -10.48
C VAL A 250 10.14 3.04 -10.15
N ALA A 251 9.98 3.98 -11.08
CA ALA A 251 9.06 5.11 -10.92
C ALA A 251 7.61 4.62 -10.88
N LEU A 252 7.25 3.68 -11.76
CA LEU A 252 5.92 3.07 -11.75
C LEU A 252 5.62 2.39 -10.42
N LYS A 253 6.56 1.61 -9.88
CA LYS A 253 6.39 0.96 -8.56
C LYS A 253 6.15 1.98 -7.45
N LEU A 254 6.97 3.04 -7.38
CA LEU A 254 6.80 4.08 -6.36
C LEU A 254 5.45 4.79 -6.51
N TYR A 255 5.08 5.13 -7.73
CA TYR A 255 3.81 5.78 -8.01
C TYR A 255 2.62 4.89 -7.62
N VAL A 256 2.65 3.60 -7.98
CA VAL A 256 1.62 2.62 -7.59
C VAL A 256 1.54 2.47 -6.06
N ASP A 257 2.68 2.43 -5.37
CA ASP A 257 2.71 2.40 -3.91
C ASP A 257 1.99 3.61 -3.31
N ILE A 258 2.28 4.81 -3.82
CA ILE A 258 1.65 6.07 -3.39
C ILE A 258 0.15 6.06 -3.64
N ILE A 259 -0.29 5.75 -4.87
CA ILE A 259 -1.72 5.73 -5.21
C ILE A 259 -2.46 4.67 -4.40
N SER A 260 -1.86 3.50 -4.18
CA SER A 260 -2.46 2.48 -3.33
C SER A 260 -2.63 2.99 -1.90
N GLN A 261 -1.63 3.69 -1.36
CA GLN A 261 -1.70 4.30 -0.03
C GLN A 261 -2.75 5.41 0.05
N ILE A 262 -2.89 6.23 -1.00
CA ILE A 262 -3.96 7.23 -1.13
C ILE A 262 -5.32 6.56 -1.04
N PHE A 263 -5.54 5.46 -1.78
CA PHE A 263 -6.80 4.72 -1.69
C PHE A 263 -7.02 4.10 -0.33
N CYS A 264 -6.03 3.39 0.24
CA CYS A 264 -6.16 2.80 1.57
C CYS A 264 -6.49 3.84 2.65
N SER A 265 -5.89 5.04 2.55
CA SER A 265 -6.16 6.15 3.47
C SER A 265 -7.52 6.80 3.21
N GLY A 266 -7.85 7.07 1.95
CA GLY A 266 -9.12 7.66 1.53
C GLY A 266 -10.33 6.77 1.82
N LEU A 267 -10.15 5.44 1.77
CA LEU A 267 -11.15 4.47 2.21
C LEU A 267 -11.43 4.61 3.71
N LYS A 268 -10.43 4.88 4.54
CA LYS A 268 -10.58 5.09 6.00
C LYS A 268 -11.26 6.43 6.32
N SER A 269 -10.96 7.50 5.58
CA SER A 269 -11.58 8.83 5.76
C SER A 269 -12.95 8.97 5.09
N GLY A 270 -13.33 8.05 4.20
CA GLY A 270 -14.63 8.04 3.52
C GLY A 270 -14.81 9.14 2.47
N SER A 271 -13.72 9.76 2.00
CA SER A 271 -13.77 11.02 1.23
C SER A 271 -13.54 10.88 -0.27
N TRP A 272 -13.04 9.75 -0.78
CA TRP A 272 -12.60 9.67 -2.17
C TRP A 272 -13.74 9.75 -3.19
N LYS A 273 -13.70 10.77 -4.05
CA LYS A 273 -14.57 11.09 -5.18
C LYS A 273 -13.82 11.86 -6.27
N CYS A 274 -13.72 11.27 -7.46
CA CYS A 274 -13.06 11.92 -8.59
C CYS A 274 -13.81 13.20 -9.00
N SER A 275 -13.10 14.33 -9.11
CA SER A 275 -13.69 15.59 -9.57
C SER A 275 -14.09 15.56 -11.05
N GLN A 276 -13.39 14.74 -11.86
CA GLN A 276 -13.57 14.59 -13.30
C GLN A 276 -13.75 13.11 -13.71
N PRO A 277 -14.87 12.47 -13.32
CA PRO A 277 -15.07 11.03 -13.53
C PRO A 277 -15.06 10.64 -15.02
N ASN A 278 -15.53 11.52 -15.90
CA ASN A 278 -15.55 11.28 -17.35
C ASN A 278 -14.13 11.22 -17.96
N VAL A 279 -13.20 12.02 -17.45
CA VAL A 279 -11.81 12.05 -17.92
C VAL A 279 -11.09 10.79 -17.45
N LEU A 280 -11.29 10.42 -16.17
CA LEU A 280 -10.79 9.17 -15.62
C LEU A 280 -11.29 7.95 -16.41
N GLU A 281 -12.60 7.92 -16.70
CA GLU A 281 -13.25 6.84 -17.44
C GLU A 281 -12.65 6.69 -18.84
N ALA A 282 -12.51 7.79 -19.59
CA ALA A 282 -11.90 7.78 -20.93
C ALA A 282 -10.43 7.33 -20.90
N ASN A 283 -9.65 7.82 -19.93
CA ASN A 283 -8.24 7.47 -19.78
C ASN A 283 -8.05 5.99 -19.43
N LEU A 284 -8.90 5.43 -18.55
CA LEU A 284 -8.81 4.02 -18.15
C LEU A 284 -9.24 3.09 -19.28
N LEU A 285 -10.30 3.44 -20.01
CA LEU A 285 -10.69 2.70 -21.22
C LEU A 285 -9.58 2.68 -22.26
N PHE A 286 -8.93 3.82 -22.50
CA PHE A 286 -7.81 3.91 -23.43
C PHE A 286 -6.62 3.06 -22.98
N ALA A 287 -6.24 3.14 -21.69
CA ALA A 287 -5.13 2.37 -21.14
C ALA A 287 -5.37 0.84 -21.19
N ILE A 288 -6.58 0.40 -20.87
CA ILE A 288 -6.92 -1.02 -20.90
C ILE A 288 -7.04 -1.51 -22.35
N SER A 289 -7.60 -0.71 -23.25
CA SER A 289 -7.72 -1.07 -24.67
C SER A 289 -6.38 -1.10 -25.40
N SER A 290 -5.36 -0.38 -24.90
CA SER A 290 -3.99 -0.42 -25.41
C SER A 290 -3.14 -1.57 -24.83
N ASN A 291 -3.76 -2.55 -24.17
CA ASN A 291 -3.10 -3.70 -23.53
C ASN A 291 -2.05 -3.32 -22.48
N CYS A 292 -2.23 -2.18 -21.78
CA CYS A 292 -1.33 -1.76 -20.70
C CYS A 292 -1.18 -2.85 -19.61
N LEU A 293 -2.22 -3.65 -19.37
CA LEU A 293 -2.19 -4.77 -18.42
C LEU A 293 -1.10 -5.81 -18.75
N ASN A 294 -0.74 -6.01 -20.02
CA ASN A 294 0.30 -6.94 -20.43
C ASN A 294 1.73 -6.44 -20.13
N LEU A 295 1.89 -5.16 -19.78
CA LEU A 295 3.17 -4.58 -19.36
C LEU A 295 3.46 -4.84 -17.87
N LEU A 296 2.44 -5.23 -17.09
CA LEU A 296 2.53 -5.39 -15.63
C LEU A 296 3.45 -6.54 -15.18
N PRO A 297 3.48 -7.73 -15.82
CA PRO A 297 4.35 -8.83 -15.41
C PRO A 297 5.86 -8.54 -15.57
N LEU A 298 6.24 -7.53 -16.35
CA LEU A 298 7.64 -7.25 -16.72
C LEU A 298 8.40 -6.37 -15.69
N CYS A 299 7.73 -5.86 -14.66
CA CYS A 299 8.30 -4.86 -13.74
C CYS A 299 9.33 -5.37 -12.72
N GLU A 300 9.69 -6.67 -12.70
CA GLU A 300 10.60 -7.24 -11.69
C GLU A 300 12.10 -7.24 -12.04
N VAL A 301 12.51 -6.97 -13.28
CA VAL A 301 13.91 -7.24 -13.70
C VAL A 301 14.96 -6.30 -13.06
N SER A 302 14.60 -5.41 -12.12
CA SER A 302 15.55 -4.48 -11.48
C SER A 302 15.60 -4.50 -9.95
N SER A 303 15.42 -5.66 -9.31
CA SER A 303 15.68 -5.83 -7.86
C SER A 303 17.17 -5.85 -7.46
N ASN A 304 18.07 -5.29 -8.27
CA ASN A 304 19.51 -5.21 -7.96
C ASN A 304 19.96 -3.88 -7.31
N ILE A 305 19.08 -2.92 -7.06
CA ILE A 305 19.51 -1.59 -6.56
C ILE A 305 19.56 -1.50 -5.02
N CYS A 306 19.12 -2.53 -4.27
CA CYS A 306 19.22 -2.56 -2.80
C CYS A 306 20.04 -3.72 -2.22
N ARG A 307 21.02 -4.27 -2.97
CA ARG A 307 22.02 -5.21 -2.42
C ARG A 307 23.45 -4.69 -2.58
N ILE A 308 23.73 -3.51 -2.01
CA ILE A 308 25.10 -3.18 -1.58
C ILE A 308 25.16 -3.46 -0.08
N THR A 309 25.24 -4.75 0.27
CA THR A 309 25.75 -5.35 1.53
C THR A 309 25.10 -6.71 1.72
N ASN A 310 25.59 -7.72 1.01
CA ASN A 310 25.92 -9.05 1.55
C ASN A 310 26.27 -9.98 0.40
N LYS A 311 27.54 -10.37 0.37
CA LYS A 311 28.05 -11.41 -0.53
C LYS A 311 27.62 -12.77 -0.02
N ASN A 312 27.40 -13.66 -1.00
CA ASN A 312 27.28 -15.11 -0.92
C ASN A 312 25.88 -15.63 -0.57
N GLN A 313 25.16 -16.13 -1.58
CA GLN A 313 24.93 -17.57 -1.74
C GLN A 313 24.20 -17.90 -3.06
N GLY A 314 24.76 -18.90 -3.75
CA GLY A 314 24.10 -19.96 -4.53
C GLY A 314 22.95 -19.63 -5.49
N LEU A 315 23.24 -19.74 -6.78
CA LEU A 315 22.25 -20.03 -7.82
C LEU A 315 21.50 -21.33 -7.50
N SER A 316 20.19 -21.27 -7.36
CA SER A 316 19.29 -22.32 -7.85
C SER A 316 18.03 -21.69 -8.46
N GLN A 317 17.68 -22.19 -9.63
CA GLN A 317 16.54 -21.78 -10.44
C GLN A 317 15.23 -22.00 -9.68
N PHE A 318 14.45 -20.93 -9.48
CA PHE A 318 13.03 -21.02 -9.16
C PHE A 318 12.22 -20.41 -10.30
N LYS A 319 11.61 -21.29 -11.10
CA LYS A 319 10.40 -20.97 -11.85
C LYS A 319 9.24 -21.01 -10.86
N THR A 320 8.73 -19.85 -10.44
CA THR A 320 7.41 -19.74 -9.83
C THR A 320 6.75 -18.48 -10.35
N SER A 321 5.75 -18.69 -11.19
CA SER A 321 4.74 -17.77 -11.73
C SER A 321 3.86 -17.21 -10.60
N LYS A 322 4.46 -16.57 -9.60
CA LYS A 322 3.72 -15.83 -8.56
C LYS A 322 3.60 -14.39 -9.02
N ILE A 323 2.38 -13.95 -9.31
CA ILE A 323 2.07 -12.57 -9.70
C ILE A 323 2.62 -11.60 -8.64
N ASN A 324 3.37 -10.60 -9.08
CA ASN A 324 4.02 -9.62 -8.21
C ASN A 324 2.99 -8.76 -7.44
N ILE A 325 3.32 -8.39 -6.20
CA ILE A 325 2.60 -7.40 -5.39
C ILE A 325 2.28 -6.12 -6.19
N THR A 326 3.21 -5.63 -7.02
CA THR A 326 2.96 -4.43 -7.83
C THR A 326 1.75 -4.61 -8.75
N SER A 327 1.62 -5.76 -9.41
CA SER A 327 0.47 -6.07 -10.26
C SER A 327 -0.82 -6.15 -9.43
N LYS A 328 -0.78 -6.73 -8.23
CA LYS A 328 -1.93 -6.76 -7.31
C LYS A 328 -2.36 -5.35 -6.90
N LYS A 329 -1.41 -4.48 -6.57
CA LYS A 329 -1.66 -3.07 -6.25
C LYS A 329 -2.28 -2.31 -7.42
N ILE A 330 -1.82 -2.54 -8.64
CA ILE A 330 -2.39 -1.92 -9.84
C ILE A 330 -3.84 -2.36 -10.05
N ILE A 331 -4.13 -3.65 -9.90
CA ILE A 331 -5.51 -4.16 -9.95
C ILE A 331 -6.36 -3.49 -8.87
N PHE A 332 -5.85 -3.41 -7.64
CA PHE A 332 -6.54 -2.70 -6.55
C PHE A 332 -6.85 -1.23 -6.90
N VAL A 333 -5.87 -0.50 -7.45
CA VAL A 333 -6.03 0.88 -7.91
C VAL A 333 -7.12 0.97 -9.00
N ILE A 334 -7.10 0.07 -9.99
CA ILE A 334 -8.11 0.03 -11.05
C ILE A 334 -9.51 -0.21 -10.47
N PHE A 335 -9.68 -1.16 -9.55
CA PHE A 335 -10.96 -1.42 -8.89
C PHE A 335 -11.52 -0.20 -8.18
N ASN A 336 -10.67 0.59 -7.52
CA ASN A 336 -11.13 1.82 -6.89
C ASN A 336 -11.52 2.89 -7.92
N TYR A 337 -10.80 3.03 -9.04
CA TYR A 337 -11.22 3.93 -10.12
C TYR A 337 -12.57 3.54 -10.73
N LEU A 338 -12.83 2.24 -10.89
CA LEU A 338 -14.11 1.74 -11.40
C LEU A 338 -15.30 2.14 -10.53
N CYS A 339 -15.10 2.46 -9.25
CA CYS A 339 -16.17 2.97 -8.39
C CYS A 339 -16.72 4.33 -8.86
N GLU A 340 -15.95 5.12 -9.62
CA GLU A 340 -16.36 6.45 -10.10
C GLU A 340 -17.01 6.43 -11.48
N PHE A 341 -16.91 5.33 -12.23
CA PHE A 341 -17.45 5.19 -13.59
C PHE A 341 -18.94 5.49 -13.66
N THR A 342 -19.35 6.38 -14.56
CA THR A 342 -20.77 6.75 -14.67
C THR A 342 -21.51 5.92 -15.71
N ASN A 343 -20.79 5.39 -16.70
CA ASN A 343 -21.35 4.54 -17.75
C ASN A 343 -21.23 3.05 -17.38
N ALA A 344 -22.38 2.35 -17.38
CA ALA A 344 -22.44 0.92 -17.07
C ALA A 344 -21.77 0.04 -18.14
N ASP A 345 -21.86 0.39 -19.43
CA ASP A 345 -21.26 -0.40 -20.52
C ASP A 345 -19.74 -0.35 -20.45
N SER A 346 -19.18 0.84 -20.23
CA SER A 346 -17.74 1.07 -20.04
C SER A 346 -17.21 0.34 -18.80
N LEU A 347 -17.96 0.38 -17.71
CA LEU A 347 -17.65 -0.34 -16.48
C LEU A 347 -17.60 -1.85 -16.72
N CYS A 348 -18.62 -2.40 -17.38
CA CYS A 348 -18.66 -3.82 -17.75
C CYS A 348 -17.49 -4.20 -18.66
N GLU A 349 -17.18 -3.41 -19.68
CA GLU A 349 -16.06 -3.69 -20.60
C GLU A 349 -14.71 -3.77 -19.86
N VAL A 350 -14.44 -2.80 -18.98
CA VAL A 350 -13.19 -2.79 -18.20
C VAL A 350 -13.11 -4.00 -17.28
N ILE A 351 -14.21 -4.35 -16.61
CA ILE A 351 -14.25 -5.48 -15.68
C ILE A 351 -14.02 -6.80 -16.42
N ASP A 352 -14.65 -7.03 -17.58
CA ASP A 352 -14.42 -8.24 -18.40
C ASP A 352 -12.92 -8.38 -18.75
N LYS A 353 -12.31 -7.31 -19.27
CA LYS A 353 -10.88 -7.32 -19.66
C LYS A 353 -9.95 -7.55 -18.46
N LEU A 354 -10.29 -6.97 -17.31
CA LEU A 354 -9.52 -7.15 -16.08
C LEU A 354 -9.61 -8.59 -15.57
N PHE A 355 -10.79 -9.21 -15.61
CA PHE A 355 -10.92 -10.63 -15.26
C PHE A 355 -10.24 -11.54 -16.26
N GLU A 356 -10.32 -11.27 -17.55
CA GLU A 356 -9.56 -12.00 -18.57
C GLU A 356 -8.05 -11.92 -18.28
N PHE A 357 -7.55 -10.74 -17.94
CA PHE A 357 -6.16 -10.57 -17.54
C PHE A 357 -5.80 -11.39 -16.30
N ILE A 358 -6.57 -11.28 -15.20
CA ILE A 358 -6.33 -12.09 -13.99
C ILE A 358 -6.34 -13.59 -14.36
N SER A 359 -7.25 -13.99 -15.26
CA SER A 359 -7.35 -15.37 -15.74
C SER A 359 -6.10 -15.90 -16.41
N THR A 360 -5.48 -15.07 -17.24
CA THR A 360 -4.27 -15.44 -17.98
C THR A 360 -3.05 -15.61 -17.08
N GLN A 361 -3.09 -15.13 -15.83
CA GLN A 361 -1.95 -15.09 -14.93
C GLN A 361 -1.94 -16.23 -13.90
N ASP A 362 -3.00 -17.02 -13.79
CA ASP A 362 -3.01 -18.22 -12.95
C ASP A 362 -2.64 -19.46 -13.77
N ASP A 363 -1.73 -20.27 -13.23
CA ASP A 363 -1.24 -21.49 -13.89
C ASP A 363 -2.32 -22.57 -14.05
N LYS A 364 -3.49 -22.37 -13.43
CA LYS A 364 -4.68 -23.20 -13.58
C LYS A 364 -5.42 -22.83 -14.86
N GLY A 365 -4.87 -23.23 -16.00
CA GLY A 365 -5.38 -22.93 -17.34
C GLY A 365 -6.74 -23.54 -17.73
N ASN A 366 -7.77 -23.46 -16.88
CA ASN A 366 -9.15 -23.80 -17.20
C ASN A 366 -10.12 -23.32 -16.12
N CYS A 367 -10.74 -22.14 -16.31
CA CYS A 367 -12.20 -21.93 -16.28
C CYS A 367 -12.50 -20.43 -16.43
N ALA A 368 -13.72 -20.10 -16.86
CA ALA A 368 -14.18 -18.71 -16.92
C ALA A 368 -14.13 -18.10 -15.50
N TYR A 369 -13.29 -17.09 -15.31
CA TYR A 369 -13.06 -16.55 -13.96
C TYR A 369 -14.37 -16.10 -13.32
N THR A 370 -14.58 -16.55 -12.09
CA THR A 370 -15.65 -16.02 -11.24
C THR A 370 -15.07 -14.95 -10.34
N HIS A 371 -15.84 -13.90 -10.06
CA HIS A 371 -15.44 -12.81 -9.15
C HIS A 371 -14.91 -13.29 -7.79
N CYS A 372 -15.31 -14.49 -7.37
CA CYS A 372 -14.87 -15.13 -6.13
C CYS A 372 -13.37 -15.45 -6.11
N GLU A 373 -12.72 -15.61 -7.26
CA GLU A 373 -11.27 -15.85 -7.35
C GLU A 373 -10.43 -14.61 -7.00
N LEU A 374 -11.04 -13.42 -6.90
CA LEU A 374 -10.39 -12.24 -6.31
C LEU A 374 -9.91 -12.51 -4.88
N ILE A 375 -10.67 -13.32 -4.11
CA ILE A 375 -10.26 -13.69 -2.76
C ILE A 375 -8.95 -14.48 -2.82
N ASP A 376 -8.91 -15.52 -3.65
CA ASP A 376 -7.74 -16.38 -3.80
C ASP A 376 -6.52 -15.57 -4.30
N PHE A 377 -6.77 -14.57 -5.15
CA PHE A 377 -5.75 -13.68 -5.66
C PHE A 377 -5.18 -12.72 -4.59
N PHE A 378 -6.01 -12.20 -3.67
CA PHE A 378 -5.60 -11.17 -2.70
C PHE A 378 -5.37 -11.69 -1.27
N ILE A 379 -5.65 -12.95 -0.95
CA ILE A 379 -5.61 -13.49 0.42
C ILE A 379 -4.27 -13.30 1.15
N ASP A 380 -3.15 -13.20 0.41
CA ASP A 380 -1.82 -12.94 0.97
C ASP A 380 -1.61 -11.49 1.46
N TYR A 381 -2.55 -10.56 1.20
CA TYR A 381 -2.43 -9.12 1.47
C TYR A 381 -3.75 -8.53 1.99
N ASP A 382 -3.91 -8.50 3.31
CA ASP A 382 -5.18 -8.16 3.98
C ASP A 382 -5.73 -6.77 3.62
N ASP A 383 -4.86 -5.75 3.57
CA ASP A 383 -5.21 -4.37 3.24
C ASP A 383 -5.78 -4.25 1.81
N LEU A 384 -5.11 -4.87 0.85
CA LEU A 384 -5.55 -4.93 -0.54
C LEU A 384 -6.80 -5.80 -0.70
N LEU A 385 -6.90 -6.92 0.03
CA LEU A 385 -8.03 -7.83 0.00
C LEU A 385 -9.33 -7.11 0.37
N PHE A 386 -9.38 -6.50 1.57
CA PHE A 386 -10.58 -5.78 2.00
C PHE A 386 -10.85 -4.56 1.11
N GLY A 387 -9.79 -3.90 0.63
CA GLY A 387 -9.90 -2.83 -0.34
C GLY A 387 -10.63 -3.25 -1.63
N VAL A 388 -10.22 -4.35 -2.25
CA VAL A 388 -10.85 -4.89 -3.47
C VAL A 388 -12.25 -5.44 -3.20
N MET A 389 -12.46 -6.13 -2.08
CA MET A 389 -13.79 -6.60 -1.67
C MET A 389 -14.77 -5.44 -1.51
N PHE A 390 -14.31 -4.33 -0.92
CA PHE A 390 -15.12 -3.14 -0.74
C PHE A 390 -15.38 -2.39 -2.05
N ALA A 391 -14.37 -2.23 -2.90
CA ALA A 391 -14.54 -1.66 -4.24
C ALA A 391 -15.53 -2.49 -5.08
N SER A 392 -15.40 -3.82 -5.04
CA SER A 392 -16.33 -4.73 -5.71
C SER A 392 -17.78 -4.57 -5.23
N LEU A 393 -17.98 -4.44 -3.92
CA LEU A 393 -19.29 -4.18 -3.33
C LEU A 393 -19.88 -2.85 -3.82
N LYS A 394 -19.07 -1.78 -3.88
CA LYS A 394 -19.51 -0.47 -4.41
C LYS A 394 -19.89 -0.56 -5.88
N ILE A 395 -19.08 -1.22 -6.70
CA ILE A 395 -19.34 -1.44 -8.13
C ILE A 395 -20.66 -2.21 -8.31
N TYR A 396 -20.88 -3.27 -7.53
CA TYR A 396 -22.13 -4.03 -7.55
C TYR A 396 -23.35 -3.15 -7.29
N CYS A 397 -23.33 -2.38 -6.19
CA CYS A 397 -24.43 -1.47 -5.86
C CYS A 397 -24.66 -0.44 -6.97
N LYS A 398 -23.57 0.12 -7.53
CA LYS A 398 -23.64 1.11 -8.61
C LYS A 398 -24.26 0.55 -9.87
N LEU A 399 -23.87 -0.65 -10.30
CA LEU A 399 -24.47 -1.32 -11.46
C LEU A 399 -25.97 -1.54 -11.24
N LYS A 400 -26.38 -1.92 -10.03
CA LYS A 400 -27.78 -2.10 -9.69
C LYS A 400 -28.57 -0.78 -9.72
N ASP A 401 -27.97 0.30 -9.26
CA ASP A 401 -28.58 1.64 -9.29
C ASP A 401 -28.72 2.15 -10.74
N LEU A 402 -27.69 1.98 -11.58
CA LEU A 402 -27.71 2.39 -13.00
C LEU A 402 -28.72 1.56 -13.82
N SER A 403 -28.80 0.26 -13.58
CA SER A 403 -29.68 -0.68 -14.31
C SER A 403 -31.16 -0.59 -13.93
N SER A 404 -31.50 0.17 -12.88
CA SER A 404 -32.89 0.45 -12.47
C SER A 404 -33.75 1.08 -13.59
N GLN A 405 -33.12 1.56 -14.66
CA GLN A 405 -33.80 2.22 -15.79
C GLN A 405 -34.04 1.32 -17.02
N LYS A 406 -33.40 0.14 -17.10
CA LYS A 406 -33.64 -1.01 -18.01
C LYS A 406 -32.35 -1.83 -18.05
N PHE A 407 -32.32 -3.01 -17.42
CA PHE A 407 -31.19 -3.93 -17.56
C PHE A 407 -30.97 -4.29 -19.02
N ASN A 408 -29.76 -4.08 -19.52
CA ASN A 408 -29.31 -4.81 -20.70
C ASN A 408 -28.86 -6.23 -20.27
N SER A 409 -28.88 -7.21 -21.18
CA SER A 409 -28.59 -8.62 -20.86
C SER A 409 -27.14 -8.83 -20.35
N LYS A 410 -26.23 -7.91 -20.67
CA LYS A 410 -24.82 -7.96 -20.26
C LYS A 410 -24.68 -7.50 -18.80
N GLU A 411 -25.27 -6.36 -18.42
CA GLU A 411 -25.30 -5.83 -17.06
C GLU A 411 -25.87 -6.84 -16.06
N GLU A 412 -26.96 -7.53 -16.40
CA GLU A 412 -27.56 -8.54 -15.53
C GLU A 412 -26.59 -9.71 -15.27
N LEU A 413 -25.87 -10.13 -16.30
CA LEU A 413 -24.82 -11.16 -16.17
C LEU A 413 -23.70 -10.68 -15.26
N PHE A 414 -23.29 -9.41 -15.36
CA PHE A 414 -22.26 -8.83 -14.49
C PHE A 414 -22.68 -8.72 -13.03
N VAL A 415 -23.90 -8.27 -12.77
CA VAL A 415 -24.45 -8.21 -11.40
C VAL A 415 -24.46 -9.61 -10.77
N LYS A 416 -24.77 -10.65 -11.55
CA LYS A 416 -24.69 -12.05 -11.09
C LYS A 416 -23.25 -12.53 -10.86
N LYS A 417 -22.30 -12.09 -11.70
CA LYS A 417 -20.85 -12.39 -11.56
C LYS A 417 -20.26 -11.71 -10.32
N LEU A 418 -20.50 -10.41 -10.12
CA LEU A 418 -19.96 -9.57 -9.04
C LEU A 418 -20.72 -9.70 -7.70
N ASN A 419 -21.51 -10.77 -7.52
CA ASN A 419 -22.39 -10.90 -6.37
C ASN A 419 -21.58 -10.90 -5.06
N PRO A 420 -21.72 -9.86 -4.21
CA PRO A 420 -20.91 -9.67 -3.01
C PRO A 420 -21.18 -10.74 -1.94
N HIS A 421 -22.33 -11.42 -1.97
CA HIS A 421 -22.58 -12.55 -1.08
C HIS A 421 -21.68 -13.73 -1.41
N LYS A 422 -21.48 -14.02 -2.70
CA LYS A 422 -20.55 -15.08 -3.12
C LYS A 422 -19.12 -14.75 -2.71
N THR A 423 -18.69 -13.50 -2.91
CA THR A 423 -17.38 -12.99 -2.47
C THR A 423 -17.17 -13.16 -0.98
N PHE A 424 -18.16 -12.78 -0.15
CA PHE A 424 -18.07 -12.91 1.30
C PHE A 424 -18.04 -14.38 1.74
N ILE A 425 -18.86 -15.25 1.16
CA ILE A 425 -18.87 -16.69 1.46
C ILE A 425 -17.52 -17.31 1.10
N LYS A 426 -16.95 -16.97 -0.06
CA LYS A 426 -15.61 -17.44 -0.46
C LYS A 426 -14.52 -16.94 0.49
N PHE A 427 -14.58 -15.69 0.93
CA PHE A 427 -13.70 -15.17 1.98
C PHE A 427 -13.80 -16.00 3.27
N LEU A 428 -15.01 -16.29 3.75
CA LEU A 428 -15.20 -17.14 4.94
C LEU A 428 -14.61 -18.54 4.74
N GLN A 429 -14.72 -19.12 3.55
CA GLN A 429 -14.09 -20.40 3.24
C GLN A 429 -12.56 -20.34 3.35
N GLN A 430 -11.93 -19.26 2.89
CA GLN A 430 -10.47 -19.11 2.94
C GLN A 430 -9.93 -18.93 4.36
N ILE A 431 -10.67 -18.26 5.24
CA ILE A 431 -10.32 -18.13 6.66
C ILE A 431 -10.80 -19.32 7.51
N GLY A 432 -11.23 -20.42 6.89
CA GLY A 432 -11.66 -21.63 7.61
C GLY A 432 -12.92 -21.45 8.46
N TRP A 433 -13.76 -20.47 8.13
CA TRP A 433 -14.95 -20.11 8.90
C TRP A 433 -14.64 -19.70 10.35
N ASP A 434 -13.45 -19.17 10.64
CA ASP A 434 -13.14 -18.69 12.00
C ASP A 434 -13.44 -17.19 12.16
N HIS A 435 -14.40 -16.87 13.03
CA HIS A 435 -14.69 -15.50 13.44
C HIS A 435 -13.52 -14.78 14.12
N ASN A 436 -12.54 -15.50 14.71
CA ASN A 436 -11.37 -14.88 15.33
C ASN A 436 -10.48 -14.20 14.29
N GLU A 437 -10.42 -14.73 13.06
CA GLU A 437 -9.68 -14.10 11.95
C GLU A 437 -10.38 -12.80 11.52
N ILE A 438 -11.71 -12.78 11.45
CA ILE A 438 -12.44 -11.53 11.19
C ILE A 438 -12.18 -10.51 12.31
N LEU A 439 -12.09 -10.99 13.54
CA LEU A 439 -11.81 -10.15 14.69
C LEU A 439 -10.39 -9.58 14.67
N SER A 440 -9.38 -10.36 14.26
CA SER A 440 -8.00 -9.89 14.11
C SER A 440 -7.91 -8.78 13.06
N PHE A 441 -8.62 -8.91 11.94
CA PHE A 441 -8.70 -7.86 10.92
C PHE A 441 -9.38 -6.59 11.43
N LEU A 442 -10.43 -6.71 12.26
CA LEU A 442 -11.09 -5.56 12.86
C LEU A 442 -10.21 -4.83 13.89
N LEU A 443 -9.35 -5.55 14.59
CA LEU A 443 -8.42 -4.94 15.55
C LEU A 443 -7.21 -4.30 14.89
N SER A 444 -6.92 -4.66 13.63
CA SER A 444 -5.84 -4.04 12.85
C SER A 444 -6.22 -2.64 12.37
N GLU A 445 -5.35 -1.67 12.63
CA GLU A 445 -5.47 -0.30 12.11
C GLU A 445 -5.11 -0.22 10.61
N GLU A 446 -4.53 -1.28 10.03
CA GLU A 446 -4.06 -1.29 8.65
C GLU A 446 -5.18 -1.57 7.67
N THR A 447 -6.16 -2.41 8.04
CA THR A 447 -7.22 -2.86 7.13
C THR A 447 -8.44 -1.94 7.11
N CYS A 448 -9.20 -1.96 6.01
CA CYS A 448 -10.51 -1.32 5.93
C CYS A 448 -11.68 -2.29 6.26
N CYS A 449 -11.40 -3.39 6.98
CA CYS A 449 -12.35 -4.46 7.29
C CYS A 449 -13.66 -3.95 7.93
N LEU A 450 -13.55 -3.02 8.88
CA LEU A 450 -14.72 -2.40 9.52
C LEU A 450 -15.68 -1.78 8.51
N ILE A 451 -15.14 -0.98 7.59
CA ILE A 451 -15.93 -0.24 6.60
C ILE A 451 -16.57 -1.21 5.64
N TYR A 452 -15.80 -2.20 5.18
CA TYR A 452 -16.33 -3.29 4.36
C TYR A 452 -17.51 -4.00 5.05
N LEU A 453 -17.34 -4.46 6.29
CA LEU A 453 -18.39 -5.18 7.02
C LEU A 453 -19.63 -4.31 7.27
N LEU A 454 -19.47 -3.03 7.62
CA LEU A 454 -20.61 -2.13 7.80
C LEU A 454 -21.46 -2.02 6.53
N TRP A 455 -20.83 -1.91 5.36
CA TRP A 455 -21.54 -1.82 4.09
C TRP A 455 -22.12 -3.17 3.66
N TYR A 456 -21.34 -4.25 3.81
CA TYR A 456 -21.79 -5.59 3.46
C TYR A 456 -22.99 -6.02 4.29
N LEU A 457 -22.98 -5.79 5.61
CA LEU A 457 -24.09 -6.19 6.47
C LEU A 457 -25.36 -5.39 6.17
N LYS A 458 -25.25 -4.10 5.81
CA LYS A 458 -26.39 -3.33 5.30
C LYS A 458 -26.98 -3.95 4.03
N LEU A 459 -26.11 -4.36 3.10
CA LEU A 459 -26.54 -5.02 1.88
C LEU A 459 -27.19 -6.38 2.18
N LEU A 460 -26.57 -7.21 3.00
CA LEU A 460 -27.10 -8.52 3.42
C LEU A 460 -28.48 -8.41 4.06
N LEU A 461 -28.71 -7.39 4.88
CA LEU A 461 -30.02 -7.14 5.45
C LEU A 461 -31.06 -6.72 4.40
N ALA A 462 -30.66 -5.97 3.37
CA ALA A 462 -31.53 -5.55 2.27
C ALA A 462 -31.80 -6.68 1.25
N GLU A 463 -30.81 -7.54 1.00
CA GLU A 463 -30.79 -8.54 -0.08
C GLU A 463 -30.76 -9.97 0.46
N TRP A 464 -31.60 -10.22 1.46
CA TRP A 464 -31.63 -11.51 2.14
C TRP A 464 -31.85 -12.71 1.21
N ASN A 465 -32.73 -12.56 0.21
CA ASN A 465 -33.06 -13.65 -0.70
C ASN A 465 -31.87 -13.97 -1.63
N GLN A 466 -31.17 -12.93 -2.11
CA GLN A 466 -29.97 -13.07 -2.94
C GLN A 466 -28.82 -13.70 -2.16
N PHE A 467 -28.74 -13.44 -0.85
CA PHE A 467 -27.79 -14.12 0.04
C PHE A 467 -28.06 -15.63 0.11
N VAL A 468 -29.32 -16.04 0.24
CA VAL A 468 -29.69 -17.47 0.24
C VAL A 468 -29.41 -18.11 -1.13
N GLU A 469 -29.76 -17.44 -2.23
CA GLU A 469 -29.47 -17.90 -3.60
C GLU A 469 -27.97 -18.04 -3.88
N ALA A 470 -27.13 -17.17 -3.32
CA ALA A 470 -25.67 -17.27 -3.46
C ALA A 470 -25.10 -18.57 -2.85
N HIS A 471 -25.69 -19.07 -1.76
CA HIS A 471 -25.33 -20.36 -1.18
C HIS A 471 -25.74 -21.55 -2.08
N GLU A 472 -26.87 -21.44 -2.78
CA GLU A 472 -27.34 -22.45 -3.76
C GLU A 472 -26.39 -22.59 -4.93
N PHE A 473 -25.96 -21.45 -5.48
CA PHE A 473 -25.06 -21.42 -6.62
C PHE A 473 -23.69 -22.04 -6.30
N LEU A 474 -23.08 -21.65 -5.18
CA LEU A 474 -21.76 -22.17 -4.78
C LEU A 474 -21.79 -23.66 -4.41
N PHE A 475 -22.94 -24.17 -3.95
CA PHE A 475 -23.13 -25.60 -3.75
C PHE A 475 -23.14 -26.36 -5.08
N THR A 476 -23.84 -25.80 -6.07
CA THR A 476 -23.98 -26.42 -7.40
C THR A 476 -22.63 -26.49 -8.12
N GLU A 477 -21.82 -25.41 -8.09
CA GLU A 477 -20.47 -25.41 -8.69
C GLU A 477 -19.56 -26.49 -8.08
N LYS A 478 -19.53 -26.62 -6.74
CA LYS A 478 -18.72 -27.66 -6.07
C LYS A 478 -19.18 -29.07 -6.41
N TYR A 479 -20.49 -29.29 -6.49
CA TYR A 479 -21.05 -30.60 -6.81
C TYR A 479 -20.71 -31.01 -8.24
N GLU A 480 -20.76 -30.07 -9.20
CA GLU A 480 -20.36 -30.30 -10.59
C GLU A 480 -18.85 -30.58 -10.72
N GLU A 481 -17.99 -29.83 -10.03
CA GLU A 481 -16.54 -30.08 -9.99
C GLU A 481 -16.21 -31.47 -9.40
N GLU A 482 -16.88 -31.87 -8.31
CA GLU A 482 -16.73 -33.19 -7.70
C GLU A 482 -17.20 -34.33 -8.63
N LEU A 483 -18.30 -34.14 -9.37
CA LEU A 483 -18.78 -35.10 -10.39
C LEU A 483 -17.83 -35.23 -11.59
N LEU A 484 -17.24 -34.12 -12.04
CA LEU A 484 -16.26 -34.10 -13.14
C LEU A 484 -14.92 -34.74 -12.71
N SER A 485 -14.47 -34.51 -11.47
CA SER A 485 -13.26 -35.14 -10.94
C SER A 485 -13.42 -36.65 -10.73
N ASN A 486 -14.61 -37.13 -10.33
CA ASN A 486 -14.88 -38.56 -10.18
C ASN A 486 -15.04 -39.32 -11.52
N CYS A 487 -15.36 -38.61 -12.62
CA CYS A 487 -15.40 -39.20 -13.97
C CYS A 487 -14.01 -39.38 -14.61
N THR A 488 -12.95 -38.75 -14.07
CA THR A 488 -11.58 -38.93 -14.60
C THR A 488 -10.83 -40.12 -13.99
N LEU A 489 -11.31 -40.69 -12.89
CA LEU A 489 -10.76 -41.93 -12.31
C LEU A 489 -11.36 -43.23 -12.87
N SER A 490 -12.47 -43.18 -13.61
CA SER A 490 -13.18 -44.37 -14.10
C SER A 490 -12.79 -44.82 -15.52
N ASN A 491 -11.89 -44.10 -16.21
CA ASN A 491 -11.44 -44.43 -17.57
C ASN A 491 -10.02 -45.01 -17.68
N SER A 492 -9.34 -45.33 -16.57
CA SER A 492 -7.96 -45.89 -16.59
C SER A 492 -7.84 -47.39 -16.28
N THR A 493 -8.95 -48.13 -16.13
CA THR A 493 -8.89 -49.61 -15.99
C THR A 493 -9.88 -50.33 -16.89
N LYS A 494 -9.68 -50.22 -18.21
CA LYS A 494 -10.07 -51.25 -19.19
C LYS A 494 -9.53 -50.91 -20.58
N ARG A 495 -8.32 -51.40 -20.88
CA ARG A 495 -7.91 -51.91 -22.20
C ARG A 495 -6.42 -52.25 -22.20
N LEU A 496 -6.12 -53.55 -22.25
CA LEU A 496 -5.26 -54.22 -23.24
C LEU A 496 -4.64 -55.49 -22.65
N GLU A 497 -5.37 -56.60 -22.77
CA GLU A 497 -4.75 -57.86 -23.20
C GLU A 497 -5.64 -58.41 -24.31
N ASP A 498 -5.07 -58.44 -25.53
CA ASP A 498 -5.67 -58.99 -26.72
C ASP A 498 -4.93 -60.30 -27.10
N ARG A 499 -5.70 -61.20 -27.71
CA ARG A 499 -5.34 -62.37 -28.54
C ARG A 499 -4.98 -63.70 -27.87
N SER A 500 -5.89 -64.67 -28.04
CA SER A 500 -5.66 -65.83 -28.94
C SER A 500 -6.78 -66.89 -28.87
N GLY A 501 -7.45 -67.11 -30.02
CA GLY A 501 -7.69 -68.47 -30.52
C GLY A 501 -8.95 -69.27 -30.10
N ARG A 502 -9.89 -69.40 -31.07
CA ARG A 502 -10.73 -70.58 -31.42
C ARG A 502 -11.61 -71.25 -30.33
N LYS A 503 -12.94 -71.24 -30.51
CA LYS A 503 -13.82 -72.41 -30.83
C LYS A 503 -15.31 -72.21 -30.47
N LEU A 504 -16.15 -72.65 -31.41
CA LEU A 504 -17.46 -73.34 -31.32
C LEU A 504 -18.70 -72.74 -30.56
N VAL A 505 -19.69 -72.37 -31.38
CA VAL A 505 -21.16 -72.61 -31.36
C VAL A 505 -21.82 -73.26 -30.11
N SER A 506 -22.90 -72.68 -29.56
CA SER A 506 -24.31 -73.12 -29.78
C SER A 506 -25.36 -72.44 -28.87
N TYR A 507 -26.56 -72.32 -29.46
CA TYR A 507 -27.89 -71.88 -29.03
C TYR A 507 -28.39 -72.23 -27.60
N SER A 508 -29.23 -71.36 -27.01
CA SER A 508 -30.70 -71.54 -26.78
C SER A 508 -31.26 -70.85 -25.51
N SER A 509 -32.39 -70.15 -25.68
CA SER A 509 -33.58 -70.07 -24.79
C SER A 509 -33.66 -69.15 -23.55
N SER A 510 -34.54 -68.15 -23.69
CA SER A 510 -35.68 -67.71 -22.84
C SER A 510 -35.65 -67.84 -21.31
N SER A 511 -35.94 -66.74 -20.59
CA SER A 511 -37.25 -66.42 -19.94
C SER A 511 -37.12 -65.41 -18.79
N SER A 512 -38.07 -64.46 -18.76
CA SER A 512 -38.66 -63.70 -17.64
C SER A 512 -37.85 -63.44 -16.35
N SER A 513 -37.79 -62.16 -15.93
CA SER A 513 -38.47 -61.68 -14.71
C SER A 513 -38.45 -60.15 -14.66
N ASP A 514 -39.64 -59.59 -14.50
CA ASP A 514 -39.93 -58.19 -14.19
C ASP A 514 -39.43 -57.82 -12.79
N GLU A 515 -38.53 -56.83 -12.69
CA GLU A 515 -38.46 -55.92 -11.54
C GLU A 515 -38.06 -54.54 -12.10
N GLU A 516 -39.06 -53.64 -12.20
CA GLU A 516 -38.81 -52.22 -12.38
C GLU A 516 -38.10 -51.69 -11.12
N PRO A 517 -36.92 -51.06 -11.21
CA PRO A 517 -36.40 -50.30 -10.09
C PRO A 517 -37.24 -49.02 -9.95
N GLU A 518 -37.97 -48.92 -8.84
CA GLU A 518 -38.62 -47.68 -8.39
C GLU A 518 -37.60 -46.54 -8.47
N GLN A 519 -37.85 -45.58 -9.37
CA GLN A 519 -37.05 -44.36 -9.43
C GLN A 519 -37.32 -43.55 -8.15
N PRO A 520 -36.27 -43.12 -7.41
CA PRO A 520 -36.46 -42.25 -6.26
C PRO A 520 -37.11 -40.95 -6.74
N SER A 521 -38.27 -40.64 -6.18
CA SER A 521 -39.09 -39.50 -6.55
C SER A 521 -38.31 -38.19 -6.48
N VAL A 522 -38.34 -37.42 -7.56
CA VAL A 522 -37.68 -36.10 -7.72
C VAL A 522 -38.05 -35.13 -6.59
N VAL A 523 -39.21 -35.33 -5.95
CA VAL A 523 -39.73 -34.51 -4.85
C VAL A 523 -38.88 -34.63 -3.58
N ASN A 524 -38.33 -35.80 -3.25
CA ASN A 524 -37.52 -35.98 -2.03
C ASN A 524 -36.14 -35.31 -2.13
N LYS A 525 -35.57 -35.23 -3.34
CA LYS A 525 -34.27 -34.56 -3.58
C LYS A 525 -34.38 -33.04 -3.45
N VAL A 526 -35.49 -32.44 -3.88
CA VAL A 526 -35.69 -30.97 -3.81
C VAL A 526 -35.82 -30.51 -2.34
N THR A 527 -36.49 -31.29 -1.49
CA THR A 527 -36.58 -31.00 -0.05
C THR A 527 -35.23 -31.15 0.68
N GLU A 528 -34.44 -32.17 0.36
CA GLU A 528 -33.11 -32.37 0.95
C GLU A 528 -32.12 -31.26 0.59
N ILE A 529 -32.17 -30.77 -0.66
CA ILE A 529 -31.33 -29.65 -1.12
C ILE A 529 -31.73 -28.36 -0.38
N GLY A 530 -33.03 -28.07 -0.27
CA GLY A 530 -33.52 -26.89 0.45
C GLY A 530 -33.09 -26.84 1.91
N ASP A 531 -33.13 -27.97 2.62
CA ASP A 531 -32.72 -28.05 4.03
C ASP A 531 -31.19 -27.95 4.19
N TYR A 532 -30.42 -28.49 3.24
CA TYR A 532 -28.97 -28.33 3.22
C TYR A 532 -28.53 -26.88 3.00
N LEU A 533 -29.19 -26.17 2.07
CA LEU A 533 -28.87 -24.78 1.76
C LEU A 533 -29.18 -23.84 2.93
N LYS A 534 -30.33 -24.07 3.61
CA LYS A 534 -30.63 -23.40 4.87
C LYS A 534 -29.56 -23.66 5.91
N LYS A 535 -29.09 -24.90 6.05
CA LYS A 535 -27.99 -25.25 6.97
C LYS A 535 -26.70 -24.48 6.65
N ARG A 536 -26.31 -24.36 5.38
CA ARG A 536 -25.11 -23.58 4.99
C ARG A 536 -25.26 -22.08 5.24
N ALA A 537 -26.43 -21.51 4.98
CA ALA A 537 -26.70 -20.12 5.34
C ALA A 537 -26.64 -19.91 6.86
N LEU A 538 -27.13 -20.87 7.65
CA LEU A 538 -27.02 -20.86 9.11
C LEU A 538 -25.58 -20.96 9.60
N GLU A 539 -24.69 -21.68 8.91
CA GLU A 539 -23.24 -21.71 9.22
C GLU A 539 -22.63 -20.31 9.08
N THR A 540 -22.88 -19.60 7.98
CA THR A 540 -22.46 -18.20 7.79
C THR A 540 -22.96 -17.30 8.91
N LEU A 541 -24.23 -17.43 9.28
CA LEU A 541 -24.84 -16.62 10.35
C LEU A 541 -24.26 -16.96 11.72
N SER A 542 -23.92 -18.22 11.97
CA SER A 542 -23.24 -18.63 13.20
C SER A 542 -21.90 -17.90 13.37
N ILE A 543 -21.16 -17.70 12.28
CA ILE A 543 -19.92 -16.90 12.30
C ILE A 543 -20.20 -15.44 12.68
N LEU A 544 -21.22 -14.81 12.08
CA LEU A 544 -21.60 -13.44 12.43
C LEU A 544 -22.10 -13.30 13.88
N VAL A 545 -22.80 -14.32 14.40
CA VAL A 545 -23.24 -14.36 15.81
C VAL A 545 -22.05 -14.48 16.75
N ASN A 546 -21.09 -15.35 16.44
CA ASN A 546 -19.88 -15.51 17.25
C ASN A 546 -19.00 -14.27 17.18
N LEU A 547 -18.87 -13.64 16.01
CA LEU A 547 -18.20 -12.36 15.84
C LEU A 547 -18.82 -11.27 16.73
N ASN A 548 -20.16 -11.15 16.76
CA ASN A 548 -20.86 -10.21 17.64
C ASN A 548 -20.54 -10.45 19.13
N LYS A 549 -20.48 -11.72 19.57
CA LYS A 549 -20.09 -12.08 20.93
C LYS A 549 -18.63 -11.68 21.22
N GLY A 550 -17.71 -11.96 20.30
CA GLY A 550 -16.30 -11.59 20.42
C GLY A 550 -16.10 -10.08 20.53
N ILE A 551 -16.73 -9.30 19.64
CA ILE A 551 -16.69 -7.83 19.67
C ILE A 551 -17.24 -7.30 21.00
N ARG A 552 -18.42 -7.77 21.44
CA ARG A 552 -19.02 -7.32 22.71
C ARG A 552 -18.10 -7.55 23.91
N LYS A 553 -17.46 -8.73 23.96
CA LYS A 553 -16.49 -9.03 25.03
C LYS A 553 -15.35 -8.02 25.07
N LEU A 554 -14.80 -7.64 23.91
CA LEU A 554 -13.72 -6.64 23.82
C LEU A 554 -14.20 -5.22 24.14
N VAL A 555 -15.43 -4.87 23.75
CA VAL A 555 -16.06 -3.60 24.11
C VAL A 555 -16.25 -3.48 25.62
N ASP A 556 -16.75 -4.55 26.26
CA ASP A 556 -16.93 -4.61 27.71
C ASP A 556 -15.59 -4.48 28.46
N LEU A 557 -14.51 -5.00 27.86
CA LEU A 557 -13.13 -4.87 28.35
C LEU A 557 -12.46 -3.54 28.01
N LYS A 558 -13.10 -2.67 27.20
CA LYS A 558 -12.53 -1.42 26.66
C LYS A 558 -11.25 -1.62 25.83
N GLU A 559 -11.14 -2.75 25.15
CA GLU A 559 -9.99 -3.13 24.32
C GLU A 559 -10.20 -2.85 22.83
N PHE A 560 -11.37 -2.33 22.43
CA PHE A 560 -11.66 -2.03 21.03
C PHE A 560 -11.13 -0.64 20.63
N PRO A 561 -10.34 -0.50 19.55
CA PRO A 561 -9.61 0.73 19.25
C PRO A 561 -10.49 1.90 18.76
N TYR A 562 -11.76 1.65 18.42
CA TYR A 562 -12.67 2.66 17.88
C TYR A 562 -14.14 2.37 18.19
N ASN A 563 -15.04 3.28 17.82
CA ASN A 563 -16.49 3.13 18.04
C ASN A 563 -17.11 2.05 17.14
N VAL A 564 -17.27 0.85 17.67
CA VAL A 564 -17.81 -0.34 16.97
C VAL A 564 -19.33 -0.48 17.10
N GLU A 565 -20.01 0.42 17.81
CA GLU A 565 -21.45 0.32 18.07
C GLU A 565 -22.32 0.19 16.80
N PRO A 566 -22.04 0.90 15.68
CA PRO A 566 -22.79 0.71 14.44
C PRO A 566 -22.70 -0.73 13.90
N LEU A 567 -21.54 -1.37 14.03
CA LEU A 567 -21.32 -2.75 13.59
C LEU A 567 -22.09 -3.73 14.47
N VAL A 568 -22.03 -3.55 15.80
CA VAL A 568 -22.77 -4.37 16.77
C VAL A 568 -24.28 -4.33 16.51
N LYS A 569 -24.82 -3.16 16.15
CA LYS A 569 -26.25 -3.01 15.79
C LYS A 569 -26.62 -3.80 14.55
N LEU A 570 -25.81 -3.74 13.48
CA LEU A 570 -26.06 -4.49 12.24
C LEU A 570 -25.94 -6.00 12.45
N LEU A 571 -24.93 -6.45 13.20
CA LEU A 571 -24.76 -7.87 13.54
C LEU A 571 -25.94 -8.40 14.37
N LYS A 572 -26.47 -7.59 15.28
CA LYS A 572 -27.69 -7.95 16.02
C LYS A 572 -28.88 -8.13 15.09
N GLN A 573 -29.12 -7.22 14.15
CA GLN A 573 -30.20 -7.35 13.17
C GLN A 573 -30.07 -8.60 12.30
N CYS A 574 -28.83 -8.97 11.92
CA CYS A 574 -28.58 -10.22 11.19
C CYS A 574 -28.91 -11.45 12.05
N THR A 575 -28.60 -11.39 13.34
CA THR A 575 -28.94 -12.44 14.32
C THR A 575 -30.45 -12.59 14.46
N ASP A 576 -31.18 -11.47 14.54
CA ASP A 576 -32.64 -11.48 14.67
C ASP A 576 -33.32 -12.10 13.43
N LYS A 577 -32.78 -11.85 12.22
CA LYS A 577 -33.23 -12.55 10.99
C LYS A 577 -32.92 -14.04 10.99
N CYS A 578 -31.81 -14.46 11.59
CA CYS A 578 -31.45 -15.88 11.72
C CYS A 578 -32.49 -16.65 12.55
N VAL A 579 -32.97 -16.05 13.65
CA VAL A 579 -34.01 -16.65 14.51
C VAL A 579 -35.33 -16.87 13.77
N LEU A 580 -35.63 -16.09 12.72
CA LEU A 580 -36.82 -16.29 11.90
C LEU A 580 -36.72 -17.48 10.93
N LEU A 581 -35.53 -18.04 10.73
CA LEU A 581 -35.27 -19.16 9.80
C LEU A 581 -35.17 -20.51 10.52
N THR A 582 -34.83 -20.48 11.80
CA THR A 582 -34.86 -21.63 12.72
C THR A 582 -36.24 -21.81 13.31
#